data_AF-A0A526MBG2-F1
#
_entry.id   AF-A0A526MBG2-F1
#
_cell.length_a   1.000
_cell.length_b   1.000
_cell.length_c   1.000
_cell.angle_alpha   90.00
_cell.angle_beta   90.00
_cell.angle_gamma   90.00
#
_symmetry.space_group_name_H-M   'P 1'
#
loop_
_entity.id
_entity.type
_entity.pdbx_description
1 polymer ?
#
loop_
_entity_poly.entity_id
_entity_poly.type
_entity_poly.pdbx_seq_one_letter_code
_entity_poly.pdbx_strand_id
1 'polypeptide(L)'
;MVDTVAINNKFALDMKMGPVFQTTVIPLMGGYEDRNQDWQVALWRYDVSLNNRPLSEIRSFMAHVLGRRGSANAFPLRDPLDNTLTDENIGTGDGVTTEFRITKTYADDNRPYRRPLAIVSNLVVKVAGVTQDEETDYEQQDGWLSFTDAPTAGQAITVTCDFLIPVRYQADLNPITLPIGPGASNAFASAGPITLMEAHVPKPDFGASPPPPPFWYDRAFASLTADSSGWSGYTMRQVIDASAILSPGGTQTRVTLDASIGSGGVVIGDAFIGTKDPGGDHAYDFGSTPTRLTFSGNVGATIAQGARLVSDPAAFAPQTGDGVVIAIYFSGSSSTRSAISVPGWGSFYKLGNDVSTGNASGYNLWSQALCVSKIEGQ
;
A
#
# COMPACT_ATOMS: atom_id res chain seq x y z
N MET A 1 -4.89 -0.15 -21.82
CA MET A 1 -6.36 -0.27 -21.91
C MET A 1 -6.67 -1.58 -22.60
N VAL A 2 -7.12 -2.57 -21.82
CA VAL A 2 -7.53 -3.88 -22.33
C VAL A 2 -8.87 -3.72 -23.03
N ASP A 3 -9.02 -4.29 -24.23
CA ASP A 3 -10.28 -4.21 -24.97
C ASP A 3 -11.38 -5.07 -24.34
N THR A 4 -12.65 -4.64 -24.42
CA THR A 4 -13.81 -5.32 -23.82
C THR A 4 -14.34 -6.53 -24.60
N VAL A 5 -13.86 -6.80 -25.82
CA VAL A 5 -14.38 -7.90 -26.66
C VAL A 5 -13.52 -9.17 -26.55
N ALA A 6 -14.03 -10.19 -25.84
CA ALA A 6 -13.44 -11.53 -25.75
C ALA A 6 -13.91 -12.43 -26.91
N ILE A 7 -12.98 -13.08 -27.64
CA ILE A 7 -13.33 -14.07 -28.68
C ILE A 7 -13.60 -15.49 -28.10
N ASN A 8 -13.16 -15.72 -26.86
CA ASN A 8 -13.44 -16.84 -25.95
C ASN A 8 -14.06 -18.13 -26.57
N ASN A 9 -15.37 -18.18 -26.85
CA ASN A 9 -16.06 -19.45 -27.10
C ASN A 9 -15.77 -20.10 -28.48
N LYS A 10 -15.01 -19.45 -29.37
CA LYS A 10 -14.84 -19.91 -30.77
C LYS A 10 -13.50 -20.56 -31.09
N PHE A 11 -12.49 -20.36 -30.23
CA PHE A 11 -11.12 -20.86 -30.40
C PHE A 11 -10.83 -22.20 -29.71
N ALA A 12 -11.76 -22.74 -28.91
CA ALA A 12 -11.48 -23.86 -28.03
C ALA A 12 -11.16 -25.19 -28.73
N LEU A 13 -11.49 -25.36 -30.01
CA LEU A 13 -11.17 -26.58 -30.75
C LEU A 13 -9.69 -26.58 -31.18
N ASP A 14 -8.92 -27.58 -30.74
CA ASP A 14 -7.48 -27.77 -31.02
C ASP A 14 -6.53 -26.68 -30.50
N MET A 15 -6.97 -25.89 -29.51
CA MET A 15 -6.12 -24.92 -28.82
C MET A 15 -4.98 -25.63 -28.07
N LYS A 16 -3.74 -25.22 -28.36
CA LYS A 16 -2.54 -25.68 -27.63
C LYS A 16 -2.04 -24.54 -26.75
N MET A 17 -1.65 -24.84 -25.52
CA MET A 17 -1.27 -23.81 -24.56
C MET A 17 -0.21 -24.29 -23.58
N GLY A 18 0.60 -23.35 -23.09
CA GLY A 18 1.56 -23.64 -22.03
C GLY A 18 2.40 -22.42 -21.60
N PRO A 19 3.03 -22.49 -20.42
CA PRO A 19 3.92 -21.45 -19.93
C PRO A 19 5.24 -21.42 -20.71
N VAL A 20 5.74 -20.22 -21.00
CA VAL A 20 7.05 -19.99 -21.61
C VAL A 20 7.93 -19.24 -20.62
N PHE A 21 9.08 -19.84 -20.27
CA PHE A 21 10.13 -19.21 -19.49
C PHE A 21 11.22 -18.69 -20.42
N GLN A 22 11.87 -17.60 -20.03
CA GLN A 22 13.10 -17.15 -20.66
C GLN A 22 14.26 -17.39 -19.69
N THR A 23 15.16 -18.29 -20.07
CA THR A 23 16.33 -18.64 -19.29
C THR A 23 17.54 -18.64 -20.21
N THR A 24 18.52 -17.80 -19.89
CA THR A 24 19.82 -17.80 -20.54
C THR A 24 20.69 -18.87 -19.90
N VAL A 25 21.21 -19.78 -20.73
CA VAL A 25 22.03 -20.91 -20.32
C VAL A 25 23.41 -20.80 -20.95
N ILE A 26 24.46 -20.68 -20.13
CA ILE A 26 25.84 -20.51 -20.57
C ILE A 26 26.66 -21.73 -20.14
N PRO A 27 27.12 -22.57 -21.09
CA PRO A 27 28.01 -23.68 -20.77
C PRO A 27 29.42 -23.16 -20.50
N LEU A 28 30.04 -23.64 -19.42
CA LEU A 28 31.39 -23.29 -19.00
C LEU A 28 32.39 -24.36 -19.46
N MET A 29 33.65 -23.96 -19.71
CA MET A 29 34.72 -24.86 -20.22
C MET A 29 34.97 -26.11 -19.37
N GLY A 30 34.55 -26.14 -18.10
CA GLY A 30 34.68 -27.30 -17.20
C GLY A 30 33.49 -28.27 -17.21
N GLY A 31 32.50 -28.08 -18.09
CA GLY A 31 31.26 -28.88 -18.11
C GLY A 31 30.21 -28.44 -17.09
N TYR A 32 30.42 -27.31 -16.41
CA TYR A 32 29.41 -26.64 -15.58
C TYR A 32 28.51 -25.74 -16.44
N GLU A 33 27.38 -25.34 -15.87
CA GLU A 33 26.40 -24.49 -16.53
C GLU A 33 26.03 -23.32 -15.61
N ASP A 34 26.07 -22.11 -16.16
CA ASP A 34 25.47 -20.93 -15.52
C ASP A 34 24.08 -20.69 -16.12
N ARG A 35 23.09 -20.45 -15.26
CA ARG A 35 21.68 -20.31 -15.63
C ARG A 35 21.13 -19.03 -15.05
N ASN A 36 20.72 -18.11 -15.92
CA ASN A 36 20.04 -16.89 -15.54
C ASN A 36 18.58 -16.94 -15.99
N GLN A 37 17.64 -16.82 -15.05
CA GLN A 37 16.23 -16.67 -15.37
C GLN A 37 15.94 -15.20 -15.69
N ASP A 38 15.88 -14.88 -16.98
CA ASP A 38 15.69 -13.49 -17.43
C ASP A 38 14.28 -12.98 -17.15
N TRP A 39 13.28 -13.86 -17.21
CA TRP A 39 11.89 -13.53 -16.89
C TRP A 39 11.50 -14.09 -15.53
N GLN A 40 11.22 -13.20 -14.58
CA GLN A 40 10.70 -13.59 -13.26
C GLN A 40 9.34 -14.29 -13.35
N VAL A 41 8.52 -13.91 -14.34
CA VAL A 41 7.19 -14.46 -14.59
C VAL A 41 7.14 -15.01 -16.02
N ALA A 42 6.80 -16.28 -16.15
CA ALA A 42 6.46 -16.93 -17.41
C ALA A 42 5.28 -16.25 -18.11
N LEU A 43 5.38 -16.15 -19.43
CA LEU A 43 4.27 -15.72 -20.28
C LEU A 43 3.68 -16.94 -20.96
N TRP A 44 2.35 -17.08 -20.95
CA TRP A 44 1.73 -18.21 -21.61
C TRP A 44 1.62 -17.97 -23.11
N ARG A 45 1.91 -19.03 -23.86
CA ARG A 45 1.69 -19.10 -25.30
C ARG A 45 0.44 -19.90 -25.57
N TYR A 46 -0.37 -19.43 -26.50
CA TYR A 46 -1.57 -20.11 -26.97
C TYR A 46 -1.54 -20.19 -28.50
N ASP A 47 -1.52 -21.39 -29.05
CA ASP A 47 -1.65 -21.63 -30.47
C ASP A 47 -3.11 -22.03 -30.77
N VAL A 48 -3.79 -21.19 -31.56
CA VAL A 48 -5.21 -21.33 -31.91
C VAL A 48 -5.39 -21.33 -33.42
N SER A 49 -6.46 -21.96 -33.88
CA SER A 49 -6.85 -21.94 -35.29
C SER A 49 -8.37 -21.82 -35.42
N LEU A 50 -8.82 -21.08 -36.42
CA LEU A 50 -10.21 -21.11 -36.89
C LEU A 50 -10.24 -22.00 -38.11
N ASN A 51 -10.75 -23.22 -37.97
CA ASN A 51 -10.84 -24.17 -39.09
C ASN A 51 -12.27 -24.24 -39.62
N ASN A 52 -12.41 -24.13 -40.95
CA ASN A 52 -13.67 -24.31 -41.68
C ASN A 52 -14.83 -23.48 -41.10
N ARG A 53 -14.60 -22.17 -40.93
CA ARG A 53 -15.58 -21.21 -40.38
C ARG A 53 -16.32 -20.47 -41.49
N PRO A 54 -17.58 -20.06 -41.25
CA PRO A 54 -18.32 -19.27 -42.22
C PRO A 54 -17.61 -17.93 -42.48
N LEU A 55 -17.73 -17.38 -43.69
CA LEU A 55 -17.08 -16.11 -44.05
C LEU A 55 -17.44 -14.93 -43.12
N SER A 56 -18.65 -14.91 -42.56
CA SER A 56 -19.05 -13.88 -41.60
C SER A 56 -18.16 -13.87 -40.35
N GLU A 57 -17.81 -15.04 -39.84
CA GLU A 57 -16.94 -15.19 -38.68
C GLU A 57 -15.49 -14.81 -39.00
N ILE A 58 -14.99 -15.19 -40.18
CA ILE A 58 -13.65 -14.81 -40.63
C ILE A 58 -13.54 -13.29 -40.84
N ARG A 59 -14.59 -12.63 -41.35
CA ARG A 59 -14.64 -11.17 -41.44
C ARG A 59 -14.63 -10.51 -40.06
N SER A 60 -15.36 -11.05 -39.08
CA SER A 60 -15.29 -10.58 -37.69
C SER A 60 -13.90 -10.77 -37.08
N PHE A 61 -13.23 -11.89 -37.37
CA PHE A 61 -11.85 -12.11 -36.96
C PHE A 61 -10.90 -11.08 -37.58
N MET A 62 -11.00 -10.83 -38.89
CA MET A 62 -10.20 -9.79 -39.56
C MET A 62 -10.41 -8.41 -38.94
N ALA A 63 -11.67 -8.04 -38.68
CA ALA A 63 -12.00 -6.77 -38.01
C ALA A 63 -11.36 -6.69 -36.62
N HIS A 64 -11.35 -7.80 -35.87
CA HIS A 64 -10.69 -7.87 -34.57
C HIS A 64 -9.16 -7.70 -34.69
N VAL A 65 -8.49 -8.41 -35.61
CA VAL A 65 -7.04 -8.25 -35.86
C VAL A 65 -6.70 -6.80 -36.21
N LEU A 66 -7.49 -6.18 -37.11
CA LEU A 66 -7.31 -4.78 -37.51
C LEU A 66 -7.52 -3.80 -36.35
N GLY A 67 -8.53 -4.05 -35.51
CA GLY A 67 -8.79 -3.25 -34.32
C GLY A 67 -7.64 -3.28 -33.31
N ARG A 68 -6.92 -4.41 -33.20
CA ARG A 68 -5.75 -4.56 -32.31
C ARG A 68 -4.45 -4.12 -32.96
N ARG A 69 -4.45 -3.85 -34.27
CA ARG A 69 -3.27 -3.50 -35.07
C ARG A 69 -2.15 -4.54 -34.93
N GLY A 70 -2.51 -5.82 -35.09
CA GLY A 70 -1.55 -6.93 -34.97
C GLY A 70 -1.07 -7.11 -33.54
N SER A 71 0.25 -7.06 -33.33
CA SER A 71 0.87 -7.31 -32.02
C SER A 71 0.75 -6.15 -31.02
N ALA A 72 0.27 -4.98 -31.45
CA ALA A 72 0.33 -3.74 -30.67
C ALA A 72 -0.60 -3.70 -29.44
N ASN A 73 -1.79 -4.32 -29.50
CA ASN A 73 -2.78 -4.20 -28.43
C ASN A 73 -3.22 -5.58 -27.90
N ALA A 74 -3.31 -5.69 -26.57
CA ALA A 74 -3.79 -6.88 -25.88
C ALA A 74 -5.33 -6.90 -25.76
N PHE A 75 -5.87 -8.11 -25.65
CA PHE A 75 -7.29 -8.39 -25.50
C PHE A 75 -7.51 -9.59 -24.56
N PRO A 76 -8.70 -9.72 -23.94
CA PRO A 76 -8.99 -10.81 -23.01
C PRO A 76 -9.18 -12.14 -23.73
N LEU A 77 -8.53 -13.18 -23.21
CA LEU A 77 -8.76 -14.58 -23.56
C LEU A 77 -9.26 -15.32 -22.32
N ARG A 78 -10.34 -16.08 -22.46
CA ARG A 78 -10.73 -17.05 -21.42
C ARG A 78 -9.95 -18.33 -21.65
N ASP A 79 -9.27 -18.77 -20.61
CA ASP A 79 -8.68 -20.10 -20.56
C ASP A 79 -9.79 -21.13 -20.23
N PRO A 80 -9.98 -22.18 -21.05
CA PRO A 80 -11.03 -23.18 -20.82
C PRO A 80 -10.70 -24.14 -19.66
N LEU A 81 -9.43 -24.29 -19.28
CA LEU A 81 -8.99 -25.18 -18.21
C LEU A 81 -8.88 -24.48 -16.87
N ASP A 82 -8.63 -23.17 -16.88
CA ASP A 82 -8.30 -22.43 -15.67
C ASP A 82 -8.73 -20.96 -15.73
N ASN A 83 -9.87 -20.63 -15.12
CA ASN A 83 -10.46 -19.28 -15.19
C ASN A 83 -11.12 -18.78 -13.90
N THR A 84 -10.92 -19.47 -12.78
CA THR A 84 -11.52 -19.12 -11.48
C THR A 84 -10.50 -19.24 -10.35
N LEU A 85 -10.60 -18.34 -9.37
CA LEU A 85 -9.98 -18.45 -8.06
C LEU A 85 -11.04 -18.68 -6.98
N THR A 86 -10.71 -19.45 -5.95
CA THR A 86 -11.60 -19.73 -4.81
C THR A 86 -10.81 -19.65 -3.53
N ASP A 87 -11.11 -18.64 -2.71
CA ASP A 87 -10.43 -18.32 -1.45
C ASP A 87 -8.88 -18.38 -1.55
N GLU A 88 -8.34 -17.90 -2.68
CA GLU A 88 -6.91 -17.92 -2.98
C GLU A 88 -6.19 -16.90 -2.09
N ASN A 89 -5.17 -17.33 -1.35
CA ASN A 89 -4.37 -16.45 -0.50
C ASN A 89 -3.33 -15.67 -1.33
N ILE A 90 -3.55 -14.37 -1.45
CA ILE A 90 -2.69 -13.47 -2.22
C ILE A 90 -1.64 -12.75 -1.36
N GLY A 91 -1.76 -12.80 -0.04
CA GLY A 91 -0.87 -12.10 0.87
C GLY A 91 -1.27 -12.18 2.33
N THR A 92 -0.39 -11.73 3.21
CA THR A 92 -0.68 -11.60 4.64
C THR A 92 -0.33 -10.18 5.04
N GLY A 93 -1.24 -9.53 5.78
CA GLY A 93 -1.02 -8.21 6.33
C GLY A 93 0.21 -8.17 7.22
N ASP A 94 0.92 -7.04 7.17
CA ASP A 94 2.06 -6.68 8.02
C ASP A 94 1.80 -5.38 8.80
N GLY A 95 0.63 -4.76 8.61
CA GLY A 95 0.25 -3.47 9.18
C GLY A 95 0.84 -2.24 8.47
N VAL A 96 1.54 -2.43 7.33
CA VAL A 96 2.20 -1.34 6.59
C VAL A 96 1.90 -1.38 5.09
N THR A 97 1.94 -2.55 4.48
CA THR A 97 1.71 -2.75 3.05
C THR A 97 0.21 -2.64 2.75
N THR A 98 -0.15 -1.73 1.85
CA THR A 98 -1.55 -1.50 1.42
C THR A 98 -1.84 -2.09 0.04
N GLU A 99 -0.82 -2.40 -0.76
CA GLU A 99 -1.00 -2.85 -2.13
C GLU A 99 -0.69 -4.34 -2.28
N PHE A 100 -1.63 -5.09 -2.82
CA PHE A 100 -1.49 -6.53 -3.03
C PHE A 100 -1.85 -6.90 -4.47
N ARG A 101 -1.02 -7.72 -5.10
CA ARG A 101 -1.29 -8.23 -6.45
C ARG A 101 -2.12 -9.51 -6.36
N ILE A 102 -3.21 -9.57 -7.12
CA ILE A 102 -3.97 -10.80 -7.29
C ILE A 102 -3.08 -11.79 -8.07
N THR A 103 -2.78 -12.92 -7.44
CA THR A 103 -1.97 -13.98 -8.03
C THR A 103 -2.67 -15.31 -7.89
N LYS A 104 -2.50 -16.17 -8.90
CA LYS A 104 -2.80 -17.58 -8.80
C LYS A 104 -1.54 -18.34 -8.38
N THR A 105 -1.63 -19.11 -7.31
CA THR A 105 -0.53 -19.98 -6.88
C THR A 105 -0.66 -21.37 -7.52
N TYR A 106 0.35 -21.76 -8.28
CA TYR A 106 0.55 -23.15 -8.69
C TYR A 106 1.39 -23.82 -7.60
N ALA A 107 0.76 -24.74 -6.87
CA ALA A 107 1.40 -25.45 -5.78
C ALA A 107 2.53 -26.36 -6.31
N ASP A 108 3.69 -26.23 -5.69
CA ASP A 108 4.82 -27.17 -5.76
C ASP A 108 5.46 -27.13 -4.37
N ASP A 109 5.80 -28.30 -3.83
CA ASP A 109 6.26 -28.43 -2.44
C ASP A 109 7.54 -27.63 -2.17
N ASN A 110 8.38 -27.43 -3.17
CA ASN A 110 9.67 -26.77 -3.04
C ASN A 110 9.71 -25.37 -3.65
N ARG A 111 8.93 -25.15 -4.72
CA ARG A 111 9.01 -23.95 -5.56
C ARG A 111 7.61 -23.55 -6.07
N PRO A 112 6.71 -23.11 -5.17
CA PRO A 112 5.40 -22.63 -5.59
C PRO A 112 5.56 -21.47 -6.57
N TYR A 113 4.75 -21.49 -7.64
CA TYR A 113 4.83 -20.49 -8.69
C TYR A 113 3.60 -19.59 -8.65
N ARG A 114 3.81 -18.28 -8.50
CA ARG A 114 2.72 -17.29 -8.46
C ARG A 114 2.58 -16.61 -9.81
N ARG A 115 1.47 -16.86 -10.50
CA ARG A 115 1.10 -16.18 -11.74
C ARG A 115 0.28 -14.93 -11.42
N PRO A 116 0.73 -13.73 -11.81
CA PRO A 116 -0.08 -12.53 -11.66
C PRO A 116 -1.30 -12.55 -12.59
N LEU A 117 -2.43 -12.09 -12.09
CA LEU A 117 -3.65 -11.88 -12.87
C LEU A 117 -3.88 -10.39 -13.06
N ALA A 118 -4.54 -10.00 -14.15
CA ALA A 118 -4.79 -8.58 -14.49
C ALA A 118 -6.26 -8.27 -14.76
N ILE A 119 -6.99 -9.20 -15.39
CA ILE A 119 -8.40 -9.01 -15.74
C ILE A 119 -9.21 -9.93 -14.84
N VAL A 120 -9.86 -9.35 -13.84
CA VAL A 120 -10.68 -10.07 -12.86
C VAL A 120 -12.13 -9.58 -12.94
N SER A 121 -13.07 -10.45 -12.57
CA SER A 121 -14.50 -10.15 -12.51
C SER A 121 -15.13 -10.99 -11.39
N ASN A 122 -16.29 -10.56 -10.88
CA ASN A 122 -16.94 -11.20 -9.72
C ASN A 122 -15.99 -11.34 -8.51
N LEU A 123 -15.19 -10.29 -8.27
CA LEU A 123 -14.19 -10.28 -7.23
C LEU A 123 -14.84 -10.17 -5.85
N VAL A 124 -14.44 -11.06 -4.94
CA VAL A 124 -14.74 -10.99 -3.52
C VAL A 124 -13.41 -11.05 -2.77
N VAL A 125 -13.11 -10.00 -2.02
CA VAL A 125 -11.91 -9.92 -1.16
C VAL A 125 -12.32 -10.18 0.28
N LYS A 126 -11.53 -10.98 1.01
CA LYS A 126 -11.68 -11.17 2.45
C LYS A 126 -10.36 -10.93 3.17
N VAL A 127 -10.41 -10.24 4.30
CA VAL A 127 -9.28 -10.05 5.22
C VAL A 127 -9.61 -10.77 6.53
N ALA A 128 -8.75 -11.70 6.94
CA ALA A 128 -9.00 -12.59 8.09
C ALA A 128 -10.38 -13.30 8.05
N GLY A 129 -10.88 -13.61 6.85
CA GLY A 129 -12.17 -14.26 6.62
C GLY A 129 -13.38 -13.32 6.59
N VAL A 130 -13.20 -12.02 6.82
CA VAL A 130 -14.26 -11.00 6.73
C VAL A 130 -14.26 -10.38 5.35
N THR A 131 -15.41 -10.35 4.67
CA THR A 131 -15.57 -9.71 3.36
C THR A 131 -15.27 -8.21 3.46
N GLN A 132 -14.60 -7.68 2.44
CA GLN A 132 -14.29 -6.26 2.30
C GLN A 132 -15.08 -5.69 1.13
N ASP A 133 -15.42 -4.41 1.21
CA ASP A 133 -16.19 -3.71 0.19
C ASP A 133 -15.27 -2.86 -0.71
N GLU A 134 -15.44 -2.99 -2.03
CA GLU A 134 -14.74 -2.15 -3.02
C GLU A 134 -15.15 -0.67 -2.86
N GLU A 135 -14.24 0.25 -3.16
CA GLU A 135 -14.35 1.71 -2.95
C GLU A 135 -14.41 2.18 -1.49
N THR A 136 -14.69 1.28 -0.54
CA THR A 136 -14.69 1.59 0.90
C THR A 136 -13.41 1.09 1.58
N ASP A 137 -13.15 -0.21 1.49
CA ASP A 137 -12.02 -0.87 2.13
C ASP A 137 -10.82 -1.00 1.17
N TYR A 138 -11.08 -1.13 -0.13
CA TYR A 138 -10.06 -1.24 -1.16
C TYR A 138 -10.51 -0.73 -2.53
N GLU A 139 -9.56 -0.35 -3.37
CA GLU A 139 -9.76 -0.12 -4.80
C GLU A 139 -9.08 -1.23 -5.62
N GLN A 140 -9.67 -1.60 -6.76
CA GLN A 140 -9.12 -2.59 -7.66
C GLN A 140 -8.83 -2.00 -9.04
N GLN A 141 -7.60 -2.18 -9.51
CA GLN A 141 -7.24 -1.86 -10.90
C GLN A 141 -6.23 -2.85 -11.45
N ASP A 142 -6.41 -3.30 -12.71
CA ASP A 142 -5.48 -4.17 -13.44
C ASP A 142 -4.91 -5.36 -12.64
N GLY A 143 -5.76 -6.01 -11.81
CA GLY A 143 -5.41 -7.15 -10.97
C GLY A 143 -4.59 -6.83 -9.72
N TRP A 144 -4.53 -5.55 -9.35
CA TRP A 144 -4.01 -5.08 -8.08
C TRP A 144 -5.14 -4.59 -7.18
N LEU A 145 -4.93 -4.76 -5.88
CA LEU A 145 -5.75 -4.22 -4.80
C LEU A 145 -4.94 -3.15 -4.08
N SER A 146 -5.58 -2.03 -3.76
CA SER A 146 -5.05 -0.97 -2.90
C SER A 146 -6.01 -0.80 -1.73
N PHE A 147 -5.61 -1.20 -0.52
CA PHE A 147 -6.42 -1.05 0.69
C PHE A 147 -6.34 0.37 1.25
N THR A 148 -7.46 0.89 1.75
CA THR A 148 -7.55 2.18 2.44
C THR A 148 -6.72 2.16 3.74
N ASP A 149 -6.86 1.09 4.52
CA ASP A 149 -6.08 0.82 5.72
C ASP A 149 -5.25 -0.46 5.54
N ALA A 150 -3.98 -0.43 5.94
CA ALA A 150 -3.10 -1.59 5.82
C ALA A 150 -3.63 -2.77 6.66
N PRO A 151 -3.83 -3.96 6.08
CA PRO A 151 -4.25 -5.14 6.83
C PRO A 151 -3.27 -5.43 7.97
N THR A 152 -3.80 -5.71 9.16
CA THR A 152 -2.99 -5.91 10.37
C THR A 152 -2.08 -7.12 10.24
N ALA A 153 -0.92 -7.07 10.91
CA ALA A 153 0.04 -8.16 10.97
C ALA A 153 -0.63 -9.53 11.24
N GLY A 154 -0.45 -10.47 10.31
CA GLY A 154 -0.96 -11.84 10.42
C GLY A 154 -2.36 -12.08 9.85
N GLN A 155 -3.05 -11.05 9.36
CA GLN A 155 -4.34 -11.22 8.69
C GLN A 155 -4.14 -11.73 7.25
N ALA A 156 -4.65 -12.92 6.93
CA ALA A 156 -4.61 -13.45 5.57
C ALA A 156 -5.58 -12.69 4.66
N ILE A 157 -5.12 -12.40 3.44
CA ILE A 157 -5.90 -11.73 2.41
C ILE A 157 -6.23 -12.77 1.35
N THR A 158 -7.51 -13.11 1.22
CA THR A 158 -7.99 -14.14 0.30
C THR A 158 -8.94 -13.56 -0.73
N VAL A 159 -8.90 -14.08 -1.96
CA VAL A 159 -9.76 -13.62 -3.05
C VAL A 159 -10.47 -14.77 -3.74
N THR A 160 -11.71 -14.51 -4.15
CA THR A 160 -12.49 -15.36 -5.05
C THR A 160 -12.90 -14.52 -6.25
N CYS A 161 -12.62 -14.99 -7.47
CA CYS A 161 -12.97 -14.25 -8.69
C CYS A 161 -12.95 -15.15 -9.93
N ASP A 162 -13.64 -14.71 -10.99
CA ASP A 162 -13.38 -15.16 -12.35
C ASP A 162 -12.26 -14.31 -12.96
N PHE A 163 -11.42 -14.88 -13.83
CA PHE A 163 -10.37 -14.13 -14.50
C PHE A 163 -10.25 -14.44 -15.99
N LEU A 164 -9.68 -13.47 -16.72
CA LEU A 164 -9.32 -13.57 -18.14
C LEU A 164 -7.83 -13.25 -18.29
N ILE A 165 -7.20 -13.85 -19.30
CA ILE A 165 -5.79 -13.64 -19.57
C ILE A 165 -5.63 -12.55 -20.64
N PRO A 166 -4.89 -11.47 -20.37
CA PRO A 166 -4.53 -10.50 -21.39
C PRO A 166 -3.56 -11.15 -22.38
N VAL A 167 -3.98 -11.28 -23.65
CA VAL A 167 -3.15 -11.83 -24.72
C VAL A 167 -3.07 -10.85 -25.88
N ARG A 168 -2.00 -10.95 -26.66
CA ARG A 168 -1.84 -10.23 -27.93
C ARG A 168 -1.46 -11.21 -29.03
N TYR A 169 -1.65 -10.80 -30.29
CA TYR A 169 -1.06 -11.55 -31.40
C TYR A 169 0.48 -11.53 -31.27
N GLN A 170 1.11 -12.69 -31.47
CA GLN A 170 2.57 -12.77 -31.46
C GLN A 170 3.18 -12.12 -32.71
N ALA A 171 2.52 -12.30 -33.86
CA ALA A 171 2.93 -11.75 -35.14
C ALA A 171 1.92 -10.71 -35.66
N ASP A 172 2.41 -9.74 -36.43
CA ASP A 172 1.55 -8.73 -37.05
C ASP A 172 0.74 -9.30 -38.23
N LEU A 173 1.36 -10.19 -39.01
CA LEU A 173 0.66 -10.92 -40.07
C LEU A 173 -0.12 -12.10 -39.48
N ASN A 174 -1.44 -12.05 -39.62
CA ASN A 174 -2.35 -13.14 -39.25
C ASN A 174 -3.12 -13.58 -40.51
N PRO A 175 -2.60 -14.56 -41.27
CA PRO A 175 -3.14 -14.89 -42.58
C PRO A 175 -4.48 -15.64 -42.48
N ILE A 176 -5.33 -15.42 -43.47
CA ILE A 176 -6.54 -16.21 -43.72
C ILE A 176 -6.34 -17.08 -44.96
N THR A 177 -6.93 -18.26 -44.96
CA THR A 177 -6.93 -19.18 -46.10
C THR A 177 -8.35 -19.35 -46.59
N LEU A 178 -8.56 -19.13 -47.89
CA LEU A 178 -9.82 -19.37 -48.57
C LEU A 178 -9.73 -20.72 -49.31
N PRO A 179 -10.38 -21.79 -48.82
CA PRO A 179 -10.42 -23.08 -49.49
C PRO A 179 -11.34 -23.12 -50.73
N ILE A 180 -12.06 -22.04 -51.05
CA ILE A 180 -13.02 -22.00 -52.18
C ILE A 180 -12.51 -21.22 -53.39
N GLY A 181 -12.84 -21.70 -54.59
CA GLY A 181 -12.79 -20.90 -55.82
C GLY A 181 -13.91 -19.84 -55.85
N PRO A 182 -13.83 -18.83 -56.73
CA PRO A 182 -14.85 -17.78 -56.84
C PRO A 182 -16.26 -18.37 -57.10
N GLY A 183 -17.26 -18.04 -56.27
CA GLY A 183 -18.68 -18.32 -56.55
C GLY A 183 -19.36 -19.52 -55.86
N ALA A 184 -18.73 -20.16 -54.86
CA ALA A 184 -19.37 -21.27 -54.13
C ALA A 184 -20.46 -20.80 -53.14
N SER A 185 -21.58 -21.53 -53.08
CA SER A 185 -22.77 -21.19 -52.26
C SER A 185 -22.59 -21.38 -50.75
N ASN A 186 -21.61 -22.19 -50.32
CA ASN A 186 -21.25 -22.41 -48.92
C ASN A 186 -19.77 -22.07 -48.70
N ALA A 187 -19.47 -20.77 -48.66
CA ALA A 187 -18.11 -20.30 -48.51
C ALA A 187 -17.63 -20.45 -47.06
N PHE A 188 -16.60 -21.28 -46.87
CA PHE A 188 -15.87 -21.39 -45.62
C PHE A 188 -14.46 -20.83 -45.80
N ALA A 189 -13.86 -20.39 -44.70
CA ALA A 189 -12.46 -20.02 -44.63
C ALA A 189 -11.85 -20.48 -43.31
N SER A 190 -10.52 -20.53 -43.31
CA SER A 190 -9.75 -20.82 -42.11
C SER A 190 -8.83 -19.65 -41.80
N ALA A 191 -8.48 -19.48 -40.53
CA ALA A 191 -7.44 -18.55 -40.10
C ALA A 191 -6.50 -19.28 -39.15
N GLY A 192 -5.21 -19.23 -39.44
CA GLY A 192 -4.18 -19.82 -38.61
C GLY A 192 -3.18 -20.72 -39.35
N PRO A 193 -2.15 -21.21 -38.64
CA PRO A 193 -2.00 -21.15 -37.18
C PRO A 193 -1.80 -19.71 -36.66
N ILE A 194 -2.52 -19.34 -35.60
CA ILE A 194 -2.39 -18.06 -34.91
C ILE A 194 -1.73 -18.33 -33.56
N THR A 195 -0.65 -17.63 -33.28
CA THR A 195 -0.03 -17.65 -31.96
C THR A 195 -0.40 -16.40 -31.20
N LEU A 196 -0.99 -16.59 -30.03
CA LEU A 196 -1.25 -15.57 -29.04
C LEU A 196 -0.21 -15.69 -27.93
N MET A 197 0.28 -14.55 -27.46
CA MET A 197 1.20 -14.48 -26.34
C MET A 197 0.55 -13.68 -25.22
N GLU A 198 0.64 -14.17 -23.99
CA GLU A 198 0.26 -13.42 -22.80
C GLU A 198 1.03 -12.10 -22.76
N ALA A 199 0.30 -11.02 -22.50
CA ALA A 199 0.83 -9.69 -22.41
C ALA A 199 0.99 -9.31 -20.94
N HIS A 200 2.17 -8.82 -20.58
CA HIS A 200 2.36 -8.26 -19.25
C HIS A 200 1.57 -6.96 -19.11
N VAL A 201 0.76 -6.86 -18.06
CA VAL A 201 0.10 -5.61 -17.66
C VAL A 201 0.94 -4.99 -16.55
N PRO A 202 1.50 -3.78 -16.77
CA PRO A 202 2.23 -3.05 -15.74
C PRO A 202 1.36 -2.79 -14.51
N LYS A 203 1.99 -2.61 -13.36
CA LYS A 203 1.29 -2.14 -12.17
C LYS A 203 0.60 -0.80 -12.51
N PRO A 204 -0.71 -0.64 -12.24
CA PRO A 204 -1.38 0.63 -12.40
C PRO A 204 -0.86 1.62 -11.35
N ASP A 205 -0.90 2.89 -11.70
CA ASP A 205 -0.70 3.96 -10.73
C ASP A 205 -2.06 4.18 -10.05
N PHE A 206 -2.21 3.78 -8.78
CA PHE A 206 -3.43 4.01 -7.99
C PHE A 206 -3.58 5.49 -7.58
N GLY A 207 -3.00 6.39 -8.38
CA GLY A 207 -2.33 7.57 -7.85
C GLY A 207 -1.21 7.14 -6.91
N ALA A 208 -0.35 8.09 -6.54
CA ALA A 208 0.32 7.91 -5.26
C ALA A 208 -0.79 7.66 -4.23
N SER A 209 -0.73 6.55 -3.48
CA SER A 209 -1.21 6.60 -2.10
C SER A 209 -0.81 7.99 -1.59
N PRO A 210 -1.73 8.80 -1.02
CA PRO A 210 -1.32 10.07 -0.46
C PRO A 210 -0.03 9.78 0.30
N PRO A 211 1.08 10.49 0.00
CA PRO A 211 2.31 10.24 0.72
C PRO A 211 1.89 10.23 2.19
N PRO A 212 2.26 9.18 2.96
CA PRO A 212 1.83 9.12 4.36
C PRO A 212 1.99 10.53 4.92
N PRO A 213 0.91 11.14 5.45
CA PRO A 213 0.86 12.57 5.75
C PRO A 213 2.18 12.94 6.41
N PRO A 214 2.93 13.95 5.89
CA PRO A 214 4.36 14.13 6.15
C PRO A 214 4.67 13.84 7.62
N PHE A 215 5.18 12.64 7.87
CA PHE A 215 5.43 12.20 9.23
C PHE A 215 6.79 12.77 9.60
N TRP A 216 6.86 13.53 10.69
CA TRP A 216 8.12 14.14 11.08
C TRP A 216 9.04 13.12 11.76
N TYR A 217 8.49 11.95 12.15
CA TYR A 217 9.20 10.83 12.73
C TYR A 217 8.34 9.54 12.72
N ASP A 218 8.91 8.41 12.27
CA ASP A 218 8.42 7.05 12.56
C ASP A 218 9.53 6.29 13.28
N ARG A 219 9.41 6.18 14.61
CA ARG A 219 9.83 4.98 15.33
C ARG A 219 8.84 4.71 16.45
N ALA A 220 7.95 3.76 16.21
CA ALA A 220 7.28 3.05 17.29
C ALA A 220 8.33 2.40 18.20
N PHE A 221 8.54 2.91 19.42
CA PHE A 221 9.18 2.15 20.50
C PHE A 221 8.40 2.24 21.81
N ALA A 222 7.96 1.07 22.27
CA ALA A 222 8.37 0.44 23.55
C ALA A 222 9.03 1.41 24.56
N SER A 223 8.54 1.76 25.73
CA SER A 223 7.50 1.29 26.65
C SER A 223 7.27 2.44 27.66
N LEU A 224 6.03 2.72 28.08
CA LEU A 224 5.76 3.66 29.17
C LEU A 224 5.94 2.96 30.52
N THR A 225 7.16 2.84 31.03
CA THR A 225 7.34 2.27 32.38
C THR A 225 6.72 3.20 33.44
N ALA A 226 6.16 2.62 34.51
CA ALA A 226 5.50 3.42 35.55
C ALA A 226 6.47 4.48 36.11
N ASP A 227 6.04 5.74 36.16
CA ASP A 227 6.53 6.61 37.23
C ASP A 227 5.59 6.41 38.42
N SER A 228 6.13 5.83 39.49
CA SER A 228 5.44 5.51 40.74
C SER A 228 5.01 6.74 41.56
N SER A 229 4.86 7.91 40.94
CA SER A 229 4.64 9.20 41.61
C SER A 229 3.84 10.20 40.78
N GLY A 230 2.78 9.73 40.10
CA GLY A 230 1.64 10.49 39.57
C GLY A 230 1.90 11.93 39.10
N TRP A 231 1.98 12.12 37.78
CA TRP A 231 2.20 13.41 37.11
C TRP A 231 1.10 14.48 37.27
N SER A 232 0.09 14.23 38.09
CA SER A 232 -1.04 15.14 38.30
C SER A 232 -0.55 16.52 38.75
N GLY A 233 -0.95 17.57 38.02
CA GLY A 233 -0.62 18.95 38.32
C GLY A 233 0.67 19.46 37.67
N TYR A 234 1.36 18.66 36.86
CA TYR A 234 2.58 19.07 36.16
C TYR A 234 2.32 19.36 34.68
N THR A 235 3.02 20.35 34.14
CA THR A 235 3.22 20.50 32.69
C THR A 235 4.55 19.86 32.31
N MET A 236 4.51 19.03 31.27
CA MET A 236 5.70 18.56 30.58
C MET A 236 5.83 19.22 29.22
N ARG A 237 7.02 19.73 28.91
CA ARG A 237 7.41 20.18 27.57
C ARG A 237 8.34 19.16 26.94
N GLN A 238 7.90 18.58 25.84
CA GLN A 238 8.75 17.78 24.95
C GLN A 238 9.29 18.69 23.87
N VAL A 239 10.61 18.68 23.70
CA VAL A 239 11.36 19.50 22.76
C VAL A 239 11.96 18.59 21.73
N ILE A 240 11.76 18.94 20.46
CA ILE A 240 12.25 18.21 19.30
C ILE A 240 13.14 19.17 18.52
N ASP A 241 14.42 18.84 18.42
CA ASP A 241 15.37 19.65 17.67
C ASP A 241 15.09 19.57 16.17
N ALA A 242 15.46 20.62 15.44
CA ALA A 242 15.26 20.71 13.99
C ALA A 242 15.89 19.53 13.22
N SER A 243 17.02 19.00 13.71
CA SER A 243 17.68 17.82 13.12
C SER A 243 16.86 16.53 13.23
N ALA A 244 15.89 16.49 14.14
CA ALA A 244 14.95 15.39 14.31
C ALA A 244 13.64 15.59 13.52
N ILE A 245 13.47 16.72 12.82
CA ILE A 245 12.32 17.00 11.96
C ILE A 245 12.70 16.73 10.51
N LEU A 246 12.30 15.57 9.99
CA LEU A 246 12.81 15.05 8.71
C LEU A 246 12.09 15.63 7.48
N SER A 247 10.85 16.10 7.61
CA SER A 247 10.04 16.62 6.49
C SER A 247 8.99 17.62 6.97
N PRO A 248 9.39 18.84 7.39
CA PRO A 248 8.44 19.87 7.77
C PRO A 248 7.59 20.29 6.56
N GLY A 249 6.28 20.30 6.73
CA GLY A 249 5.31 20.54 5.66
C GLY A 249 3.87 20.30 6.16
N GLY A 250 2.89 20.63 5.31
CA GLY A 250 1.47 20.60 5.66
C GLY A 250 0.93 21.96 6.14
N THR A 251 -0.38 22.07 6.27
CA THR A 251 -1.05 23.27 6.82
C THR A 251 -1.59 23.05 8.23
N GLN A 252 -1.68 21.79 8.64
CA GLN A 252 -2.11 21.38 9.97
C GLN A 252 -1.18 20.31 10.51
N THR A 253 -1.18 20.11 11.83
CA THR A 253 -0.40 19.07 12.51
C THR A 253 -1.31 18.29 13.45
N ARG A 254 -1.11 16.96 13.53
CA ARG A 254 -1.68 16.10 14.58
C ARG A 254 -0.58 15.55 15.47
N VAL A 255 -0.91 15.35 16.74
CA VAL A 255 -0.03 14.77 17.76
C VAL A 255 -0.67 13.49 18.28
N THR A 256 0.08 12.39 18.26
CA THR A 256 -0.33 11.12 18.85
C THR A 256 0.31 10.95 20.21
N LEU A 257 -0.53 10.64 21.19
CA LEU A 257 -0.16 10.24 22.54
C LEU A 257 -0.33 8.74 22.71
N ASP A 258 0.66 8.06 23.29
CA ASP A 258 0.68 6.59 23.37
C ASP A 258 0.73 6.08 24.82
N ALA A 259 -0.31 5.36 25.23
CA ALA A 259 -0.39 4.66 26.52
C ALA A 259 -0.46 3.12 26.36
N SER A 260 -0.11 2.59 25.19
CA SER A 260 -0.36 1.19 24.79
C SER A 260 0.45 0.13 25.54
N ILE A 261 1.59 0.54 26.08
CA ILE A 261 2.68 -0.34 26.51
C ILE A 261 3.11 -0.06 27.96
N GLY A 262 2.40 0.84 28.64
CA GLY A 262 2.69 1.20 30.02
C GLY A 262 1.83 0.50 31.06
N SER A 263 2.16 0.78 32.32
CA SER A 263 1.46 0.21 33.48
C SER A 263 0.22 1.00 33.93
N GLY A 264 -0.03 2.17 33.33
CA GLY A 264 -1.15 3.04 33.66
C GLY A 264 -1.53 3.94 32.49
N GLY A 265 -2.74 4.49 32.54
CA GLY A 265 -3.24 5.44 31.55
C GLY A 265 -2.61 6.82 31.66
N VAL A 266 -3.08 7.73 30.82
CA VAL A 266 -2.67 9.14 30.77
C VAL A 266 -3.91 10.02 30.84
N VAL A 267 -3.90 10.99 31.75
CA VAL A 267 -4.98 11.97 31.93
C VAL A 267 -4.41 13.36 31.72
N ILE A 268 -4.75 13.96 30.58
CA ILE A 268 -4.27 15.28 30.19
C ILE A 268 -5.37 16.32 30.33
N GLY A 269 -4.98 17.53 30.71
CA GLY A 269 -5.73 18.76 30.51
C GLY A 269 -5.18 19.47 29.27
N ASP A 270 -4.89 20.77 29.40
CA ASP A 270 -4.40 21.57 28.28
C ASP A 270 -3.15 20.98 27.61
N ALA A 271 -3.15 20.99 26.28
CA ALA A 271 -2.00 20.62 25.46
C ALA A 271 -1.80 21.64 24.33
N PHE A 272 -0.54 21.92 24.00
CA PHE A 272 -0.15 22.91 23.01
C PHE A 272 1.07 22.47 22.21
N ILE A 273 1.17 22.94 20.96
CA ILE A 273 2.30 22.74 20.06
C ILE A 273 2.76 24.08 19.49
N GLY A 274 4.06 24.27 19.33
CA GLY A 274 4.61 25.52 18.79
C GLY A 274 6.05 25.35 18.33
N THR A 275 6.56 26.35 17.62
CA THR A 275 7.98 26.40 17.26
C THR A 275 8.82 26.68 18.50
N LYS A 276 9.96 26.00 18.58
CA LYS A 276 11.00 26.27 19.59
C LYS A 276 11.59 27.65 19.33
N ASP A 277 11.82 28.42 20.39
CA ASP A 277 12.54 29.68 20.30
C ASP A 277 14.02 29.43 19.91
N PRO A 278 14.48 29.88 18.74
CA PRO A 278 15.88 29.73 18.35
C PRO A 278 16.81 30.69 19.10
N GLY A 279 16.28 31.78 19.67
CA GLY A 279 17.02 32.80 20.43
C GLY A 279 16.79 32.77 21.94
N GLY A 280 15.95 31.86 22.43
CA GLY A 280 15.61 31.71 23.84
C GLY A 280 16.80 31.24 24.69
N ASP A 281 16.81 31.65 25.95
CA ASP A 281 17.82 31.24 26.93
C ASP A 281 17.63 29.78 27.39
N HIS A 282 16.44 29.20 27.17
CA HIS A 282 16.14 27.81 27.50
C HIS A 282 15.66 26.99 26.30
N ALA A 283 16.05 25.70 26.27
CA ALA A 283 15.72 24.79 25.18
C ALA A 283 14.22 24.47 25.03
N TYR A 284 13.40 24.75 26.05
CA TYR A 284 11.98 24.41 26.12
C TYR A 284 11.05 25.60 25.83
N ASP A 285 11.59 26.74 25.40
CA ASP A 285 10.80 27.93 25.14
C ASP A 285 10.05 27.85 23.80
N PHE A 286 8.78 28.28 23.82
CA PHE A 286 8.04 28.57 22.60
C PHE A 286 8.52 29.90 22.03
N GLY A 287 8.86 29.93 20.73
CA GLY A 287 9.27 31.14 20.02
C GLY A 287 8.12 32.10 19.70
N SER A 288 6.87 31.61 19.77
CA SER A 288 5.66 32.40 19.59
C SER A 288 4.48 31.77 20.33
N THR A 289 3.31 32.41 20.33
CA THR A 289 2.09 31.86 20.93
C THR A 289 1.81 30.46 20.37
N PRO A 290 1.82 29.40 21.20
CA PRO A 290 1.63 28.05 20.69
C PRO A 290 0.17 27.76 20.36
N THR A 291 -0.03 26.82 19.45
CA THR A 291 -1.34 26.36 19.00
C THR A 291 -1.88 25.33 19.97
N ARG A 292 -3.15 25.49 20.39
CA ARG A 292 -3.82 24.53 21.28
C ARG A 292 -4.14 23.23 20.52
N LEU A 293 -3.90 22.10 21.17
CA LEU A 293 -4.35 20.79 20.71
C LEU A 293 -5.71 20.47 21.35
N THR A 294 -6.62 19.88 20.57
CA THR A 294 -7.89 19.34 21.06
C THR A 294 -8.00 17.86 20.71
N PHE A 295 -8.88 17.15 21.43
CA PHE A 295 -9.10 15.73 21.26
C PHE A 295 -10.60 15.46 21.16
N SER A 296 -11.10 15.24 19.94
CA SER A 296 -12.54 15.17 19.66
C SER A 296 -13.28 16.42 20.16
N GLY A 297 -12.68 17.60 19.93
CA GLY A 297 -13.19 18.91 20.33
C GLY A 297 -12.94 19.29 21.80
N ASN A 298 -12.37 18.39 22.61
CA ASN A 298 -12.13 18.63 24.03
C ASN A 298 -10.70 19.13 24.31
N VAL A 299 -10.55 19.94 25.36
CA VAL A 299 -9.27 20.54 25.80
C VAL A 299 -8.38 19.55 26.57
N GLY A 300 -8.88 18.36 26.86
CA GLY A 300 -8.13 17.30 27.54
C GLY A 300 -8.74 15.94 27.23
N ALA A 301 -8.08 14.88 27.68
CA ALA A 301 -8.50 13.52 27.40
C ALA A 301 -7.98 12.52 28.44
N THR A 302 -8.66 11.38 28.50
CA THR A 302 -8.19 10.20 29.23
C THR A 302 -7.84 9.11 28.23
N ILE A 303 -6.58 8.69 28.24
CA ILE A 303 -6.06 7.59 27.42
C ILE A 303 -5.96 6.40 28.35
N ALA A 304 -6.78 5.38 28.11
CA ALA A 304 -6.73 4.14 28.87
C ALA A 304 -5.37 3.44 28.68
N GLN A 305 -4.96 2.66 29.68
CA GLN A 305 -3.84 1.74 29.51
C GLN A 305 -4.13 0.81 28.32
N GLY A 306 -3.16 0.63 27.41
CA GLY A 306 -3.35 -0.17 26.21
C GLY A 306 -3.86 0.62 24.99
N ALA A 307 -4.13 1.93 25.14
CA ALA A 307 -4.67 2.75 24.06
C ALA A 307 -3.70 3.83 23.55
N ARG A 308 -4.04 4.37 22.38
CA ARG A 308 -3.43 5.57 21.77
C ARG A 308 -4.51 6.61 21.55
N LEU A 309 -4.12 7.88 21.53
CA LEU A 309 -5.01 8.98 21.23
C LEU A 309 -4.35 9.96 20.27
N VAL A 310 -5.05 10.33 19.21
CA VAL A 310 -4.60 11.33 18.24
C VAL A 310 -5.37 12.63 18.46
N SER A 311 -4.68 13.76 18.41
CA SER A 311 -5.34 15.07 18.44
C SER A 311 -6.19 15.31 17.19
N ASP A 312 -7.12 16.25 17.29
CA ASP A 312 -7.72 16.90 16.14
C ASP A 312 -6.62 17.66 15.36
N PRO A 313 -6.84 17.99 14.07
CA PRO A 313 -5.91 18.81 13.31
C PRO A 313 -5.74 20.20 13.94
N ALA A 314 -4.51 20.53 14.31
CA ALA A 314 -4.14 21.85 14.80
C ALA A 314 -3.51 22.68 13.67
N ALA A 315 -3.88 23.96 13.55
CA ALA A 315 -3.31 24.86 12.53
C ALA A 315 -1.87 25.28 12.87
N PHE A 316 -0.94 24.33 12.74
CA PHE A 316 0.47 24.47 13.04
C PHE A 316 1.30 23.86 11.90
N ALA A 317 2.28 24.61 11.39
CA ALA A 317 3.12 24.23 10.24
C ALA A 317 4.54 24.84 10.38
N PRO A 318 5.48 24.16 11.04
CA PRO A 318 6.87 24.58 11.13
C PRO A 318 7.57 24.40 9.78
N GLN A 319 8.66 25.14 9.61
CA GLN A 319 9.47 25.20 8.41
C GLN A 319 10.74 24.36 8.56
N THR A 320 11.43 24.12 7.43
CA THR A 320 12.75 23.48 7.44
C THR A 320 13.73 24.24 8.32
N GLY A 321 14.26 23.56 9.35
CA GLY A 321 15.19 24.15 10.31
C GLY A 321 14.56 24.60 11.63
N ASP A 322 13.23 24.55 11.76
CA ASP A 322 12.55 24.83 13.03
C ASP A 322 12.70 23.67 14.01
N GLY A 323 12.83 23.96 15.31
CA GLY A 323 12.55 22.99 16.37
C GLY A 323 11.09 23.10 16.82
N VAL A 324 10.59 22.09 17.50
CA VAL A 324 9.20 22.04 17.99
C VAL A 324 9.17 21.82 19.49
N VAL A 325 8.23 22.48 20.16
CA VAL A 325 7.91 22.26 21.57
C VAL A 325 6.46 21.80 21.66
N ILE A 326 6.21 20.78 22.48
CA ILE A 326 4.86 20.31 22.82
C ILE A 326 4.71 20.38 24.32
N ALA A 327 3.78 21.20 24.82
CA ALA A 327 3.45 21.31 26.23
C ALA A 327 2.20 20.49 26.53
N ILE A 328 2.25 19.64 27.55
CA ILE A 328 1.14 18.79 27.98
C ILE A 328 0.98 18.93 29.49
N TYR A 329 -0.16 19.44 29.92
CA TYR A 329 -0.56 19.48 31.32
C TYR A 329 -1.26 18.18 31.70
N PHE A 330 -0.80 17.54 32.77
CA PHE A 330 -1.42 16.33 33.30
C PHE A 330 -2.43 16.70 34.39
N SER A 331 -3.72 16.57 34.08
CA SER A 331 -4.81 16.92 34.99
C SER A 331 -5.16 15.79 35.97
N GLY A 332 -4.57 14.60 35.76
CA GLY A 332 -4.69 13.46 36.67
C GLY A 332 -3.45 12.57 36.65
N SER A 333 -3.49 11.51 37.46
CA SER A 333 -2.41 10.52 37.54
C SER A 333 -2.13 9.93 36.17
N SER A 334 -0.90 10.14 35.68
CA SER A 334 -0.50 9.76 34.32
C SER A 334 0.85 9.06 34.33
N SER A 335 1.03 8.09 33.43
CA SER A 335 2.33 7.47 33.12
C SER A 335 2.98 8.19 31.94
N THR A 336 4.25 8.58 32.05
CA THR A 336 4.91 9.38 30.99
C THR A 336 6.33 8.92 30.66
N ARG A 337 6.89 7.98 31.43
CA ARG A 337 8.30 7.58 31.32
C ARG A 337 8.58 6.60 30.19
N SER A 338 9.38 7.03 29.21
CA SER A 338 10.05 6.20 28.20
C SER A 338 11.20 5.38 28.78
N ALA A 339 11.38 4.15 28.30
CA ALA A 339 12.55 3.31 28.60
C ALA A 339 13.82 3.66 27.79
N ILE A 340 13.73 4.57 26.82
CA ILE A 340 14.81 4.90 25.88
C ILE A 340 14.98 6.42 25.77
N SER A 341 16.24 6.88 25.69
CA SER A 341 16.58 8.25 25.33
C SER A 341 16.65 8.40 23.81
N VAL A 342 15.99 9.41 23.26
CA VAL A 342 15.95 9.68 21.82
C VAL A 342 16.86 10.87 21.52
N PRO A 343 17.89 10.71 20.66
CA PRO A 343 18.74 11.83 20.25
C PRO A 343 17.92 12.96 19.62
N GLY A 344 18.20 14.20 20.01
CA GLY A 344 17.48 15.40 19.54
C GLY A 344 16.10 15.58 20.17
N TRP A 345 15.75 14.80 21.19
CA TRP A 345 14.53 14.97 21.98
C TRP A 345 14.87 15.22 23.45
N GLY A 346 14.32 16.29 24.00
CA GLY A 346 14.44 16.65 25.40
C GLY A 346 13.06 16.73 26.06
N SER A 347 12.97 16.36 27.33
CA SER A 347 11.73 16.55 28.09
C SER A 347 12.02 17.34 29.35
N PHE A 348 11.13 18.26 29.66
CA PHE A 348 11.25 19.20 30.76
C PHE A 348 9.94 19.29 31.50
N TYR A 349 9.94 19.43 32.82
CA TYR A 349 8.71 19.48 33.60
C TYR A 349 8.71 20.60 34.63
N LYS A 350 7.52 21.13 34.90
CA LYS A 350 7.27 22.19 35.87
C LYS A 350 5.93 21.95 36.55
N LEU A 351 5.83 22.31 37.82
CA LEU A 351 4.56 22.28 38.54
C LEU A 351 3.63 23.40 38.06
N GLY A 352 2.36 23.08 37.86
CA GLY A 352 1.33 23.99 37.37
C GLY A 352 1.06 23.81 35.86
N ASN A 353 -0.03 24.42 35.40
CA ASN A 353 -0.40 24.46 34.00
C ASN A 353 0.26 25.66 33.33
N ASP A 354 1.30 25.42 32.53
CA ASP A 354 2.16 26.47 31.98
C ASP A 354 2.27 26.39 30.44
N VAL A 355 1.99 27.51 29.79
CA VAL A 355 2.08 27.70 28.33
C VAL A 355 2.83 28.99 27.97
N SER A 356 3.73 29.42 28.86
CA SER A 356 4.50 30.66 28.69
C SER A 356 5.40 30.62 27.45
N THR A 357 5.46 31.72 26.71
CA THR A 357 6.35 31.94 25.55
C THR A 357 7.58 32.73 25.99
N GLY A 358 8.77 32.35 25.52
CA GLY A 358 10.05 33.02 25.80
C GLY A 358 10.45 33.16 27.28
N ASN A 359 11.69 32.83 27.63
CA ASN A 359 12.23 32.93 29.00
C ASN A 359 11.38 32.21 30.06
N ALA A 360 10.76 31.08 29.72
CA ALA A 360 10.05 30.30 30.71
C ALA A 360 11.07 29.79 31.75
N SER A 361 10.70 29.84 33.02
CA SER A 361 11.58 29.43 34.12
C SER A 361 10.92 28.39 35.02
N GLY A 362 11.75 27.66 35.76
CA GLY A 362 11.30 26.65 36.72
C GLY A 362 11.07 25.25 36.14
N TYR A 363 11.49 25.00 34.90
CA TYR A 363 11.47 23.67 34.30
C TYR A 363 12.71 22.88 34.72
N ASN A 364 12.50 21.60 35.05
CA ASN A 364 13.56 20.63 35.37
C ASN A 364 13.71 19.65 34.21
N LEU A 365 14.94 19.22 33.93
CA LEU A 365 15.20 18.21 32.91
C LEU A 365 14.66 16.84 33.34
N TRP A 366 14.03 16.13 32.42
CA TRP A 366 13.57 14.76 32.58
C TRP A 366 13.94 13.93 31.35
N SER A 367 15.10 13.29 31.37
CA SER A 367 15.72 12.65 30.20
C SER A 367 15.03 11.39 29.68
N GLN A 368 13.86 11.01 30.23
CA GLN A 368 13.20 9.74 29.96
C GLN A 368 11.67 9.85 29.89
N ALA A 369 11.05 10.98 29.54
CA ALA A 369 9.59 11.01 29.35
C ALA A 369 9.21 11.28 27.91
N LEU A 370 8.44 10.35 27.33
CA LEU A 370 7.86 10.51 26.00
C LEU A 370 6.40 10.08 26.08
N CYS A 371 5.47 11.04 26.12
CA CYS A 371 4.05 10.73 25.91
C CYS A 371 3.63 10.96 24.46
N VAL A 372 4.32 11.84 23.73
CA VAL A 372 4.16 12.01 22.28
C VAL A 372 4.93 10.92 21.55
N SER A 373 4.22 10.12 20.75
CA SER A 373 4.78 9.03 19.95
C SER A 373 4.86 9.35 18.46
N LYS A 374 4.05 10.29 17.98
CA LYS A 374 3.99 10.67 16.55
C LYS A 374 3.54 12.10 16.38
N ILE A 375 4.11 12.79 15.41
CA ILE A 375 3.68 14.12 14.95
C ILE A 375 3.58 14.06 13.43
N GLU A 376 2.44 14.46 12.89
CA GLU A 376 2.12 14.32 11.46
C GLU A 376 1.61 15.65 10.93
N GLY A 377 2.22 16.14 9.85
CA GLY A 377 1.66 17.24 9.07
C GLY A 377 0.53 16.73 8.16
N GLN A 378 -0.56 17.49 8.03
CA GLN A 378 -1.66 17.23 7.09
C GLN A 378 -1.66 18.19 5.90
#